data_AF-A0A434TD99-F1
#
_entry.id   AF-A0A434TD99-F1
#
_cell.length_a   1.000
_cell.length_b   1.000
_cell.length_c   1.000
_cell.angle_alpha   90.00
_cell.angle_beta   90.00
_cell.angle_gamma   90.00
#
_symmetry.space_group_name_H-M   'P 1'
#
loop_
_entity.id
_entity.type
_entity.pdbx_description
1 polymer ?
#
loop_
_entity_poly.entity_id
_entity_poly.type
_entity_poly.pdbx_seq_one_letter_code
_entity_poly.pdbx_strand_id
1 'polypeptide(L)'
;ARDIWARAGVLVNELARPALFLNLPVREAESDRWLPGEPAYASLRLLLRLPPLWNVADRKIHVCENPNLLAIAADSLGAGCAPLVCTDGMPAAAQRSLLSQLAHAGARLCYHGDFDWPGLRIGNFVMRDHGAEPWRFGAIDYLAAVRTQSNMTHPLGGKAVEACWDGALTAAMEGHRVAIAEEAVAESLLEDLDIARSR
;
A
#
# COMPACT_ATOMS: atom_id res chain seq x y z
N ALA A 1 4.33 18.07 15.54
CA ALA A 1 5.50 17.24 15.17
C ALA A 1 6.53 17.97 14.28
N ARG A 2 6.13 18.79 13.29
CA ARG A 2 7.04 19.51 12.36
C ARG A 2 8.08 20.43 13.04
N ASP A 3 7.73 21.04 14.17
CA ASP A 3 8.63 21.97 14.89
C ASP A 3 9.82 21.32 15.61
N ILE A 4 9.79 19.99 15.81
CA ILE A 4 10.85 19.27 16.52
C ILE A 4 11.98 18.88 15.56
N TRP A 5 11.65 18.54 14.31
CA TRP A 5 12.62 18.06 13.32
C TRP A 5 13.31 19.20 12.57
N ALA A 6 12.60 20.30 12.30
CA ALA A 6 13.16 21.48 11.66
C ALA A 6 14.25 22.17 12.53
N ARG A 7 14.18 22.04 13.86
CA ARG A 7 15.19 22.60 14.78
C ARG A 7 16.47 21.77 14.88
N ALA A 8 16.46 20.53 14.39
CA ALA A 8 17.58 19.60 14.49
C ALA A 8 18.52 19.59 13.26
N GLY A 9 18.30 20.45 12.26
CA GLY A 9 19.20 20.58 11.09
C GLY A 9 19.20 19.37 10.13
N VAL A 10 18.37 18.36 10.37
CA VAL A 10 18.15 17.26 9.43
C VAL A 10 17.13 17.72 8.40
N LEU A 11 17.62 18.33 7.32
CA LEU A 11 16.81 18.61 6.14
C LEU A 11 16.29 17.28 5.60
N VAL A 12 15.02 16.97 5.84
CA VAL A 12 14.33 15.90 5.12
C VAL A 12 14.48 16.22 3.64
N ASN A 13 15.20 15.39 2.89
CA ASN A 13 15.36 15.59 1.46
C ASN A 13 14.00 15.38 0.79
N GLU A 14 13.30 16.48 0.49
CA GLU A 14 11.94 16.47 -0.06
C GLU A 14 11.84 15.83 -1.46
N LEU A 15 12.97 15.50 -2.09
CA LEU A 15 13.06 14.85 -3.40
C LEU A 15 13.49 13.38 -3.32
N ALA A 16 13.95 12.90 -2.16
CA ALA A 16 14.30 11.50 -1.97
C ALA A 16 13.05 10.66 -1.67
N ARG A 17 13.02 9.43 -2.21
CA ARG A 17 11.93 8.45 -2.01
C ARG A 17 10.53 9.04 -2.30
N PRO A 18 10.23 9.41 -3.55
CA PRO A 18 8.89 9.87 -3.92
C PRO A 18 7.85 8.76 -3.69
N ALA A 19 6.61 9.16 -3.46
CA ALA A 19 5.48 8.24 -3.34
C ALA A 19 5.10 7.71 -4.73
N LEU A 20 5.06 6.39 -4.87
CA LEU A 20 4.67 5.69 -6.09
C LEU A 20 3.16 5.39 -6.04
N PHE A 21 2.45 5.65 -7.13
CA PHE A 21 1.02 5.37 -7.25
C PHE A 21 0.61 5.15 -8.71
N LEU A 22 -0.60 4.62 -8.89
CA LEU A 22 -1.24 4.32 -10.16
C LEU A 22 -2.70 4.78 -10.12
N ASN A 23 -3.17 5.41 -11.19
CA ASN A 23 -4.57 5.78 -11.42
C ASN A 23 -5.26 6.55 -10.27
N LEU A 24 -4.52 7.33 -9.48
CA LEU A 24 -5.13 8.16 -8.43
C LEU A 24 -6.02 9.25 -9.03
N PRO A 25 -7.32 9.30 -8.70
CA PRO A 25 -8.21 10.32 -9.22
C PRO A 25 -7.86 11.70 -8.67
N VAL A 26 -7.65 12.64 -9.58
CA VAL A 26 -7.56 14.08 -9.29
C VAL A 26 -8.71 14.83 -9.94
N ARG A 27 -8.95 16.07 -9.51
CA ARG A 27 -9.93 16.94 -10.18
C ARG A 27 -9.49 17.21 -11.62
N GLU A 28 -10.46 17.37 -12.53
CA GLU A 28 -10.23 17.48 -13.99
C GLU A 28 -9.20 18.55 -14.39
N ALA A 29 -9.10 19.66 -13.66
CA ALA A 29 -8.09 20.69 -13.92
C ALA A 29 -6.63 20.21 -13.75
N GLU A 30 -6.42 19.04 -13.12
CA GLU A 30 -5.12 18.42 -12.89
C GLU A 30 -4.98 17.04 -13.58
N SER A 31 -5.96 16.62 -14.39
CA SER A 31 -5.99 15.26 -14.97
C SER A 31 -4.82 14.98 -15.90
N ASP A 32 -4.30 15.99 -16.59
CA ASP A 32 -3.22 15.84 -17.57
C ASP A 32 -1.84 15.65 -16.92
N ARG A 33 -1.77 15.71 -15.58
CA ARG A 33 -0.51 15.59 -14.84
C ARG A 33 0.05 14.16 -14.86
N TRP A 34 -0.81 13.15 -14.92
CA TRP A 34 -0.42 11.74 -14.91
C TRP A 34 -1.23 10.95 -15.94
N LEU A 35 -0.54 10.08 -16.66
CA LEU A 35 -1.15 9.28 -17.71
C LEU A 35 -1.90 8.09 -17.08
N PRO A 36 -3.18 7.86 -17.42
CA PRO A 36 -3.91 6.68 -16.98
C PRO A 36 -3.19 5.40 -17.42
N GLY A 37 -3.05 4.46 -16.48
CA GLY A 37 -2.38 3.17 -16.68
C GLY A 37 -0.86 3.18 -16.48
N GLU A 38 -0.24 4.34 -16.37
CA GLU A 38 1.20 4.45 -16.14
C GLU A 38 1.51 4.80 -14.68
N PRO A 39 2.43 4.06 -14.02
CA PRO A 39 2.90 4.41 -12.68
C PRO A 39 3.49 5.82 -12.63
N ALA A 40 3.14 6.57 -11.59
CA ALA A 40 3.59 7.94 -11.38
C ALA A 40 4.22 8.13 -10.00
N TYR A 41 5.03 9.18 -9.87
CA TYR A 41 5.74 9.51 -8.65
C TYR A 41 5.39 10.93 -8.17
N ALA A 42 5.09 11.07 -6.88
CA ALA A 42 4.92 12.36 -6.21
C ALA A 42 6.02 12.56 -5.17
N SER A 43 6.90 13.54 -5.40
CA SER A 43 7.88 13.94 -4.38
C SER A 43 7.19 14.52 -3.15
N LEU A 44 7.84 14.43 -1.98
CA LEU A 44 7.35 15.10 -0.78
C LEU A 44 7.21 16.61 -1.02
N ARG A 45 8.14 17.21 -1.79
CA ARG A 45 8.08 18.62 -2.16
C ARG A 45 6.76 18.98 -2.86
N LEU A 46 6.36 18.17 -3.85
CA LEU A 46 5.11 18.38 -4.57
C LEU A 46 3.92 18.29 -3.59
N LEU A 47 3.86 17.22 -2.81
CA LEU A 47 2.79 16.98 -1.85
C LEU A 47 2.66 18.08 -0.79
N LEU A 48 3.76 18.71 -0.38
CA LEU A 48 3.73 19.77 0.64
C LEU A 48 3.48 21.17 0.09
N ARG A 49 3.91 21.47 -1.14
CA ARG A 49 3.90 22.85 -1.67
C ARG A 49 2.77 23.08 -2.67
N LEU A 50 2.39 22.05 -3.40
CA LEU A 50 1.31 22.09 -4.38
C LEU A 50 0.57 20.74 -4.34
N PRO A 51 -0.09 20.45 -3.20
CA PRO A 51 -0.81 19.19 -3.02
C PRO A 51 -1.86 19.02 -4.13
N PRO A 52 -1.89 17.88 -4.83
CA PRO A 52 -2.93 17.58 -5.80
C PRO A 52 -4.32 17.60 -5.14
N LEU A 53 -5.33 18.03 -5.91
CA LEU A 53 -6.71 17.99 -5.46
C LEU A 53 -7.29 16.60 -5.73
N TRP A 54 -7.15 15.71 -4.74
CA TRP A 54 -7.64 14.33 -4.82
C TRP A 54 -9.17 14.27 -4.93
N ASN A 55 -9.68 13.53 -5.92
CA ASN A 55 -11.10 13.29 -6.13
C ASN A 55 -11.49 11.88 -5.63
N VAL A 56 -11.29 11.65 -4.33
CA VAL A 56 -11.29 10.31 -3.72
C VAL A 56 -12.30 10.12 -2.59
N ALA A 57 -13.17 11.10 -2.35
CA ALA A 57 -14.22 11.00 -1.34
C ALA A 57 -15.08 9.75 -1.56
N ASP A 58 -15.24 8.95 -0.51
CA ASP A 58 -15.97 7.67 -0.48
C ASP A 58 -15.44 6.60 -1.46
N ARG A 59 -14.27 6.83 -2.07
CA ARG A 59 -13.63 5.87 -2.98
C ARG A 59 -12.69 4.95 -2.22
N LYS A 60 -12.69 3.68 -2.63
CA LYS A 60 -11.67 2.72 -2.22
C LYS A 60 -10.36 3.04 -2.94
N ILE A 61 -9.28 3.18 -2.18
CA ILE A 61 -7.92 3.30 -2.71
C ILE A 61 -7.11 2.13 -2.14
N HIS A 62 -6.54 1.33 -3.03
CA HIS A 62 -5.72 0.20 -2.64
C HIS A 62 -4.32 0.68 -2.28
N VAL A 63 -3.71 0.04 -1.29
CA VAL A 63 -2.35 0.32 -0.85
C VAL A 63 -1.60 -1.01 -0.82
N CYS A 64 -0.49 -1.10 -1.53
CA CYS A 64 0.39 -2.27 -1.52
C CYS A 64 1.75 -1.92 -0.93
N GLU A 65 2.47 -2.93 -0.48
CA GLU A 65 3.81 -2.75 0.07
C GLU A 65 4.88 -2.70 -1.03
N ASN A 66 4.82 -3.65 -1.96
CA ASN A 66 5.86 -3.98 -2.90
C ASN A 66 5.65 -3.25 -4.24
N PRO A 67 6.66 -2.53 -4.77
CA PRO A 67 6.57 -1.91 -6.09
C PRO A 67 6.35 -2.92 -7.22
N ASN A 68 6.75 -4.18 -7.05
CA ASN A 68 6.53 -5.23 -8.04
C ASN A 68 5.04 -5.52 -8.24
N LEU A 69 4.22 -5.51 -7.18
CA LEU A 69 2.77 -5.70 -7.32
C LEU A 69 2.15 -4.56 -8.13
N LEU A 70 2.57 -3.32 -7.89
CA LEU A 70 2.08 -2.17 -8.66
C LEU A 70 2.49 -2.26 -10.13
N ALA A 71 3.71 -2.71 -10.43
CA ALA A 71 4.16 -2.94 -11.80
C ALA A 71 3.31 -4.02 -12.48
N ILE A 72 3.08 -5.16 -11.81
CA ILE A 72 2.20 -6.23 -12.30
C ILE A 72 0.78 -5.71 -12.59
N ALA A 73 0.24 -4.86 -11.70
CA ALA A 73 -1.08 -4.26 -11.88
C ALA A 73 -1.13 -3.28 -13.07
N ALA A 74 -0.11 -2.44 -13.23
CA ALA A 74 0.01 -1.55 -14.38
C ALA A 74 0.09 -2.33 -15.69
N ASP A 75 0.96 -3.35 -15.77
CA ASP A 75 1.14 -4.18 -16.97
C ASP A 75 -0.12 -4.98 -17.33
N SER A 76 -0.84 -5.48 -16.33
CA SER A 76 -2.00 -6.36 -16.54
C SER A 76 -3.30 -5.62 -16.81
N LEU A 77 -3.50 -4.48 -16.14
CA LEU A 77 -4.80 -3.78 -16.13
C LEU A 77 -4.72 -2.36 -16.71
N GLY A 78 -3.54 -1.73 -16.72
CA GLY A 78 -3.34 -0.38 -17.22
C GLY A 78 -4.37 0.61 -16.66
N ALA A 79 -5.04 1.35 -17.55
CA ALA A 79 -6.09 2.31 -17.17
C ALA A 79 -7.34 1.66 -16.53
N GLY A 80 -7.51 0.34 -16.68
CA GLY A 80 -8.55 -0.46 -16.02
C GLY A 80 -8.24 -0.82 -14.56
N CYS A 81 -7.02 -0.55 -14.07
CA CYS A 81 -6.64 -0.78 -12.69
C CYS A 81 -7.31 0.24 -11.74
N ALA A 82 -7.85 -0.24 -10.63
CA ALA A 82 -8.30 0.58 -9.52
C ALA A 82 -7.15 1.45 -8.98
N PRO A 83 -7.44 2.61 -8.35
CA PRO A 83 -6.41 3.47 -7.79
C PRO A 83 -5.56 2.73 -6.75
N LEU A 84 -4.25 2.76 -6.92
CA LEU A 84 -3.29 2.00 -6.13
C LEU A 84 -2.12 2.89 -5.68
N VAL A 85 -1.70 2.75 -4.43
CA VAL A 85 -0.53 3.43 -3.85
C VAL A 85 0.46 2.39 -3.35
N CYS A 86 1.74 2.57 -3.61
CA CYS A 86 2.79 1.69 -3.09
C CYS A 86 3.53 2.36 -1.93
N THR A 87 3.72 1.64 -0.81
CA THR A 87 4.49 2.15 0.33
C THR A 87 5.99 1.97 0.17
N ASP A 88 6.44 1.05 -0.68
CA ASP A 88 7.85 0.68 -0.87
C ASP A 88 8.50 0.35 0.48
N GLY A 89 7.93 -0.68 1.12
CA GLY A 89 8.22 -1.05 2.51
C GLY A 89 7.66 -0.06 3.53
N MET A 90 8.42 0.22 4.60
CA MET A 90 8.00 1.15 5.66
C MET A 90 7.82 2.58 5.11
N PRO A 91 6.60 3.16 5.19
CA PRO A 91 6.30 4.46 4.59
C PRO A 91 7.29 5.54 5.03
N ALA A 92 7.91 6.19 4.04
CA ALA A 92 8.70 7.41 4.26
C ALA A 92 7.79 8.65 4.24
N ALA A 93 8.40 9.84 4.32
CA ALA A 93 7.65 11.08 4.43
C ALA A 93 6.70 11.34 3.25
N ALA A 94 7.08 11.02 2.02
CA ALA A 94 6.23 11.21 0.85
C ALA A 94 5.00 10.30 0.89
N GLN A 95 5.19 9.00 1.15
CA GLN A 95 4.12 8.00 1.26
C GLN A 95 3.17 8.35 2.41
N ARG A 96 3.71 8.68 3.60
CA ARG A 96 2.90 9.14 4.74
C ARG A 96 2.08 10.38 4.40
N SER A 97 2.67 11.36 3.70
CA SER A 97 1.96 12.57 3.28
C SER A 97 0.86 12.26 2.28
N LEU A 98 1.13 11.39 1.31
CA LEU A 98 0.14 10.98 0.31
C LEU A 98 -1.03 10.24 0.97
N LEU A 99 -0.76 9.20 1.76
CA LEU A 99 -1.78 8.43 2.48
C LEU A 99 -2.62 9.33 3.39
N SER A 100 -1.97 10.26 4.10
CA SER A 100 -2.68 11.25 4.91
C SER A 100 -3.58 12.12 4.05
N GLN A 101 -3.10 12.68 2.94
CA GLN A 101 -3.91 13.52 2.06
C GLN A 101 -5.12 12.77 1.50
N LEU A 102 -4.95 11.51 1.10
CA LEU A 102 -6.04 10.67 0.60
C LEU A 102 -7.08 10.41 1.69
N ALA A 103 -6.66 10.03 2.90
CA ALA A 103 -7.56 9.82 4.03
C ALA A 103 -8.32 11.11 4.40
N HIS A 104 -7.64 12.26 4.45
CA HIS A 104 -8.28 13.56 4.71
C HIS A 104 -9.25 13.99 3.60
N ALA A 105 -9.01 13.55 2.36
CA ALA A 105 -9.91 13.76 1.23
C ALA A 105 -11.10 12.76 1.20
N GLY A 106 -11.23 11.90 2.22
CA GLY A 106 -12.35 10.97 2.37
C GLY A 106 -12.16 9.62 1.67
N ALA A 107 -10.94 9.26 1.27
CA ALA A 107 -10.66 7.93 0.74
C ALA A 107 -10.80 6.85 1.81
N ARG A 108 -11.29 5.68 1.41
CA ARG A 108 -11.19 4.44 2.17
C ARG A 108 -9.93 3.69 1.74
N LEU A 109 -8.92 3.69 2.58
CA LEU A 109 -7.64 3.03 2.30
C LEU A 109 -7.76 1.53 2.62
N CYS A 110 -7.34 0.67 1.68
CA CYS A 110 -7.34 -0.78 1.85
C CYS A 110 -5.91 -1.31 1.62
N TYR A 111 -5.26 -1.80 2.67
CA TYR A 111 -3.84 -2.17 2.66
C TYR A 111 -3.62 -3.68 2.53
N HIS A 112 -2.71 -4.06 1.63
CA HIS A 112 -2.07 -5.37 1.56
C HIS A 112 -0.56 -5.21 1.70
N GLY A 113 0.12 -6.24 2.20
CA GLY A 113 1.57 -6.32 2.24
C GLY A 113 2.03 -7.76 2.40
N ASP A 114 3.33 -7.95 2.63
CA ASP A 114 3.89 -9.29 2.78
C ASP A 114 3.34 -9.98 4.04
N PHE A 115 3.05 -11.28 3.95
CA PHE A 115 2.83 -12.12 5.12
C PHE A 115 4.17 -12.54 5.73
N ASP A 116 4.85 -11.56 6.33
CA ASP A 116 6.01 -11.76 7.18
C ASP A 116 6.00 -10.77 8.36
N TRP A 117 6.98 -10.85 9.26
CA TRP A 117 6.98 -9.96 10.43
C TRP A 117 7.23 -8.48 10.09
N PRO A 118 8.16 -8.12 9.18
CA PRO A 118 8.25 -6.76 8.64
C PRO A 118 6.95 -6.23 8.02
N GLY A 119 6.30 -6.99 7.15
CA GLY A 119 5.04 -6.65 6.49
C GLY A 119 3.92 -6.43 7.50
N LEU A 120 3.81 -7.27 8.53
CA LEU A 120 2.87 -7.03 9.64
C LEU A 120 3.18 -5.74 10.43
N ARG A 121 4.45 -5.34 10.58
CA ARG A 121 4.80 -4.04 11.20
C ARG A 121 4.37 -2.88 10.34
N ILE A 122 4.51 -2.99 9.03
CA ILE A 122 4.10 -1.96 8.08
C ILE A 122 2.57 -1.87 8.05
N GLY A 123 1.86 -2.99 7.96
CA GLY A 123 0.40 -3.04 8.07
C GLY A 123 -0.10 -2.40 9.36
N ASN A 124 0.49 -2.74 10.52
CA ASN A 124 0.16 -2.12 11.79
C ASN A 124 0.35 -0.59 11.78
N PHE A 125 1.43 -0.10 11.15
CA PHE A 125 1.68 1.33 10.99
C PHE A 125 0.61 1.97 10.09
N VAL A 126 0.37 1.43 8.90
CA VAL A 126 -0.57 2.01 7.94
C VAL A 126 -2.00 2.02 8.48
N MET A 127 -2.45 0.94 9.14
CA MET A 127 -3.78 0.86 9.73
C MET A 127 -3.95 1.84 10.89
N ARG A 128 -2.94 1.95 11.77
CA ARG A 128 -3.00 2.85 12.93
C ARG A 128 -2.90 4.32 12.56
N ASP A 129 -1.94 4.69 11.70
CA ASP A 129 -1.61 6.08 11.40
C ASP A 129 -2.47 6.66 10.26
N HIS A 130 -3.05 5.81 9.41
CA HIS A 130 -3.85 6.25 8.26
C HIS A 130 -5.26 5.65 8.19
N GLY A 131 -5.66 4.85 9.17
CA GLY A 131 -7.02 4.29 9.25
C GLY A 131 -7.36 3.30 8.14
N ALA A 132 -6.34 2.64 7.56
CA ALA A 132 -6.56 1.65 6.52
C ALA A 132 -7.24 0.38 7.05
N GLU A 133 -8.01 -0.26 6.18
CA GLU A 133 -8.62 -1.58 6.40
C GLU A 133 -7.77 -2.67 5.72
N PRO A 134 -7.75 -3.93 6.23
CA PRO A 134 -7.03 -5.01 5.56
C PRO A 134 -7.65 -5.35 4.21
N TRP A 135 -6.82 -5.49 3.19
CA TRP A 135 -7.19 -5.95 1.85
C TRP A 135 -6.59 -7.33 1.62
N ARG A 136 -7.40 -8.40 1.73
CA ARG A 136 -6.92 -9.80 1.65
C ARG A 136 -5.69 -10.06 2.52
N PHE A 137 -5.64 -9.43 3.69
CA PHE A 137 -4.47 -9.44 4.57
C PHE A 137 -4.83 -10.02 5.94
N GLY A 138 -5.79 -10.94 6.00
CA GLY A 138 -6.20 -11.64 7.23
C GLY A 138 -5.70 -13.09 7.29
N ALA A 139 -6.03 -13.78 8.38
CA ALA A 139 -5.68 -15.17 8.61
C ALA A 139 -6.23 -16.11 7.54
N ILE A 140 -7.46 -15.86 7.08
CA ILE A 140 -8.10 -16.66 6.02
C ILE A 140 -7.31 -16.55 4.72
N ASP A 141 -6.86 -15.35 4.37
CA ASP A 141 -6.07 -15.07 3.17
C ASP A 141 -4.69 -15.72 3.25
N TYR A 142 -4.02 -15.59 4.40
CA TYR A 142 -2.75 -16.28 4.66
C TYR A 142 -2.86 -17.79 4.49
N LEU A 143 -3.87 -18.42 5.11
CA LEU A 143 -4.09 -19.87 5.00
C LEU A 143 -4.46 -20.31 3.58
N ALA A 144 -5.15 -19.46 2.81
CA ALA A 144 -5.37 -19.71 1.38
C ALA A 144 -4.04 -19.70 0.61
N ALA A 145 -3.20 -18.68 0.82
CA ALA A 145 -1.92 -18.55 0.16
C ALA A 145 -0.93 -19.68 0.53
N VAL A 146 -0.91 -20.13 1.79
CA VAL A 146 -0.09 -21.28 2.21
C VAL A 146 -0.48 -22.55 1.43
N ARG A 147 -1.77 -22.76 1.14
CA ARG A 147 -2.25 -23.95 0.43
C ARG A 147 -1.86 -23.95 -1.06
N THR A 148 -1.73 -22.78 -1.66
CA THR A 148 -1.36 -22.64 -3.08
C THR A 148 0.16 -22.70 -3.30
N GLN A 149 0.95 -22.31 -2.30
CA GLN A 149 2.42 -22.39 -2.35
C GLN A 149 2.91 -23.85 -2.22
N SER A 150 3.10 -24.52 -3.36
CA SER A 150 3.43 -25.95 -3.38
C SER A 150 4.94 -26.26 -3.32
N ASN A 151 5.85 -25.36 -3.70
CA ASN A 151 7.26 -25.75 -3.90
C ASN A 151 8.36 -24.72 -3.52
N MET A 152 8.02 -23.49 -3.12
CA MET A 152 9.01 -22.45 -2.74
C MET A 152 8.53 -21.71 -1.50
N THR A 153 8.80 -22.27 -0.33
CA THR A 153 8.44 -21.65 0.95
C THR A 153 9.66 -20.95 1.54
N HIS A 154 9.56 -19.64 1.72
CA HIS A 154 10.53 -18.89 2.51
C HIS A 154 10.20 -19.10 3.99
N PRO A 155 11.16 -19.53 4.83
CA PRO A 155 10.89 -19.75 6.24
C PRO A 155 10.59 -18.42 6.92
N LEU A 156 9.52 -18.38 7.70
CA LEU A 156 9.20 -17.21 8.53
C LEU A 156 10.22 -17.11 9.67
N GLY A 157 11.05 -16.07 9.62
CA GLY A 157 12.13 -15.81 10.57
C GLY A 157 11.96 -14.49 11.32
N GLY A 158 12.57 -14.39 12.50
CA GLY A 158 12.56 -13.16 13.31
C GLY A 158 11.52 -13.17 14.44
N LYS A 159 11.35 -12.00 15.08
CA LYS A 159 10.45 -11.82 16.22
C LYS A 159 9.02 -11.62 15.73
N ALA A 160 8.10 -12.42 16.28
CA ALA A 160 6.67 -12.32 16.03
C ALA A 160 6.11 -10.92 16.26
N VAL A 161 5.10 -10.59 15.45
CA VAL A 161 4.40 -9.31 15.46
C VAL A 161 2.91 -9.60 15.48
N GLU A 162 2.20 -9.00 16.42
CA GLU A 162 0.73 -9.08 16.48
C GLU A 162 0.12 -8.22 15.39
N ALA A 163 -0.77 -8.79 14.58
CA ALA A 163 -1.58 -8.06 13.61
C ALA A 163 -2.76 -7.38 14.32
N CYS A 164 -2.80 -6.04 14.34
CA CYS A 164 -3.83 -5.32 15.11
C CYS A 164 -5.25 -5.41 14.53
N TRP A 165 -5.39 -5.90 13.30
CA TRP A 165 -6.67 -6.01 12.59
C TRP A 165 -7.26 -7.42 12.59
N ASP A 166 -6.44 -8.44 12.87
CA ASP A 166 -6.86 -9.85 12.90
C ASP A 166 -6.05 -10.63 13.93
N GLY A 167 -6.68 -10.92 15.07
CA GLY A 167 -6.04 -11.66 16.16
C GLY A 167 -5.67 -13.11 15.82
N ALA A 168 -6.20 -13.69 14.74
CA ALA A 168 -5.87 -15.05 14.32
C ALA A 168 -4.66 -15.10 13.37
N LEU A 169 -4.29 -13.99 12.73
CA LEU A 169 -3.26 -13.99 11.67
C LEU A 169 -1.89 -14.35 12.22
N THR A 170 -1.46 -13.71 13.33
CA THR A 170 -0.16 -13.98 13.95
C THR A 170 -0.03 -15.45 14.36
N ALA A 171 -1.08 -16.02 14.97
CA ALA A 171 -1.08 -17.42 15.38
C ALA A 171 -1.03 -18.37 14.17
N ALA A 172 -1.75 -18.07 13.09
CA ALA A 172 -1.69 -18.85 11.85
C ALA A 172 -0.27 -18.83 11.25
N MET A 173 0.37 -17.66 11.20
CA MET A 173 1.74 -17.50 10.71
C MET A 173 2.76 -18.24 11.57
N GLU A 174 2.62 -18.20 12.90
CA GLU A 174 3.49 -18.98 13.81
C GLU A 174 3.30 -20.49 13.67
N GLY A 175 2.06 -20.95 13.40
CA GLY A 175 1.74 -22.36 13.21
C GLY A 175 2.31 -22.93 11.91
N HIS A 176 2.25 -22.17 10.82
CA HIS A 176 2.73 -22.62 9.50
C HIS A 176 4.22 -22.28 9.26
N ARG A 177 4.73 -21.21 9.87
CA ARG A 177 6.12 -20.74 9.74
C ARG A 177 6.56 -20.48 8.29
N VAL A 178 5.64 -20.06 7.44
CA VAL A 178 5.90 -19.70 6.04
C VAL A 178 5.71 -18.20 5.85
N ALA A 179 6.71 -17.54 5.28
CA ALA A 179 6.59 -16.18 4.77
C ALA A 179 6.05 -16.21 3.33
N ILE A 180 5.13 -15.30 3.02
CA ILE A 180 4.53 -15.19 1.68
C ILE A 180 4.71 -13.76 1.20
N ALA A 181 5.46 -13.62 0.12
CA ALA A 181 5.65 -12.33 -0.55
C ALA A 181 4.34 -11.89 -1.23
N GLU A 182 4.08 -10.59 -1.25
CA GLU A 182 2.90 -9.97 -1.82
C GLU A 182 2.69 -10.35 -3.30
N GLU A 183 3.77 -10.45 -4.10
CA GLU A 183 3.66 -10.86 -5.51
C GLU A 183 3.17 -12.31 -5.69
N ALA A 184 3.34 -13.17 -4.69
CA ALA A 184 2.91 -14.56 -4.81
C ALA A 184 1.38 -14.71 -4.76
N VAL A 185 0.67 -13.68 -4.26
CA VAL A 185 -0.79 -13.61 -4.25
C VAL A 185 -1.34 -12.60 -5.26
N ALA A 186 -0.48 -12.08 -6.15
CA ALA A 186 -0.81 -11.02 -7.10
C ALA A 186 -2.04 -11.36 -7.95
N GLU A 187 -2.19 -12.60 -8.42
CA GLU A 187 -3.36 -13.02 -9.20
C GLU A 187 -4.67 -12.70 -8.48
N SER A 188 -4.77 -13.03 -7.19
CA SER A 188 -5.96 -12.78 -6.37
C SER A 188 -6.19 -11.30 -6.06
N LEU A 189 -5.11 -10.51 -5.96
CA LEU A 189 -5.18 -9.07 -5.73
C LEU A 189 -5.59 -8.34 -7.02
N LEU A 190 -5.12 -8.78 -8.19
CA LEU A 190 -5.52 -8.22 -9.47
C LEU A 190 -7.02 -8.34 -9.72
N GLU A 191 -7.67 -9.40 -9.24
CA GLU A 191 -9.12 -9.54 -9.34
C GLU A 191 -9.88 -8.40 -8.65
N ASP A 192 -9.37 -7.93 -7.51
CA ASP A 192 -9.97 -6.83 -6.76
C ASP A 192 -9.59 -5.45 -7.34
N LEU A 193 -8.48 -5.39 -8.08
CA LEU A 193 -8.01 -4.18 -8.76
C LEU A 193 -8.67 -3.97 -10.13
N ASP A 194 -9.32 -4.98 -10.70
CA ASP A 194 -10.01 -4.84 -11.98
C ASP A 194 -11.33 -4.05 -11.81
N ILE A 195 -11.36 -2.81 -12.32
CA ILE A 195 -12.54 -1.95 -12.25
C ILE A 195 -13.73 -2.56 -13.01
N ALA A 196 -13.50 -3.37 -14.05
CA ALA A 196 -14.57 -4.02 -14.79
C ALA A 196 -15.32 -5.06 -13.94
N ARG A 197 -14.66 -5.65 -12.95
CA ARG A 197 -15.25 -6.60 -12.00
C ARG A 197 -15.87 -5.93 -10.77
N SER A 198 -15.52 -4.66 -10.53
CA SER A 198 -16.00 -3.88 -9.39
C SER A 198 -17.33 -3.14 -9.65
N ARG A 199 -17.94 -3.34 -10.83
CA ARG A 199 -19.24 -2.79 -11.25
C ARG A 199 -20.30 -3.88 -11.30
#